data_AF-A0A2S4LIZ6-F1
#
_entry.id   AF-A0A2S4LIZ6-F1
#
_cell.length_a   1.000
_cell.length_b   1.000
_cell.length_c   1.000
_cell.angle_alpha   90.00
_cell.angle_beta   90.00
_cell.angle_gamma   90.00
#
_symmetry.space_group_name_H-M   'P 1'
#
loop_
_entity.id
_entity.type
_entity.pdbx_description
1 polymer ?
#
loop_
_entity_poly.entity_id
_entity_poly.type
_entity_poly.pdbx_seq_one_letter_code
_entity_poly.pdbx_strand_id
1 'polypeptide(L)'
;MIPQPAFDTLADELVANGDLVSYATLREALSKQNRKGDELRGKAASNRDLKDPFEDWRDRRRYKGHLAKLDLPEEMEKLIAGFASEAMRIGEAAAKARQEREPPQAPAPGLLEQVQRLVGELDGKLVSLNEENQRLREEISSLREAQAPDDAKPSGAVTVVGCQSPGGKKVKGIAASTALHFWDLVARDVARLLDERGPMTADQLIEAFDNETKALATAAFVSLEVGLVNRLWDRTSRGKHRLSKVDGLYRLLPLPSDVRVDRTVPRD
;
A
#
# COMPACT_ATOMS: atom_id res chain seq x y z
N MET A 1 3.83 28.36 18.60
CA MET A 1 2.73 27.94 17.71
C MET A 1 2.55 29.03 16.67
N ILE A 2 2.61 28.68 15.39
CA ILE A 2 2.43 29.65 14.28
C ILE A 2 0.94 29.74 13.97
N PRO A 3 0.35 30.94 13.85
CA PRO A 3 -1.06 31.08 13.48
C PRO A 3 -1.28 30.58 12.04
N GLN A 4 -2.32 29.76 11.84
CA GLN A 4 -2.65 29.13 10.55
C GLN A 4 -2.75 30.13 9.38
N PRO A 5 -3.36 31.33 9.53
CA PRO A 5 -3.47 32.27 8.41
C PRO A 5 -2.10 32.77 7.92
N ALA A 6 -1.16 33.02 8.83
CA ALA A 6 0.18 33.45 8.47
C ALA A 6 0.98 32.31 7.80
N PHE A 7 0.75 31.08 8.23
CA PHE A 7 1.31 29.90 7.59
C PHE A 7 0.77 29.71 6.18
N ASP A 8 -0.56 29.85 5.99
CA ASP A 8 -1.23 29.70 4.71
C ASP A 8 -0.70 30.70 3.68
N THR A 9 -0.57 31.99 4.04
CA THR A 9 -0.01 33.02 3.15
C THR A 9 1.42 32.67 2.69
N LEU A 10 2.26 32.22 3.62
CA LEU A 10 3.66 31.92 3.33
C LEU A 10 3.84 30.63 2.51
N ALA A 11 2.98 29.63 2.73
CA ALA A 11 2.95 28.43 1.93
C ALA A 11 2.41 28.70 0.52
N ASP A 12 1.39 29.54 0.38
CA ASP A 12 0.84 29.96 -0.91
C ASP A 12 1.85 30.80 -1.72
N GLU A 13 2.61 31.68 -1.06
CA GLU A 13 3.71 32.44 -1.69
C GLU A 13 4.80 31.51 -2.24
N LEU A 14 5.17 30.46 -1.51
CA LEU A 14 6.14 29.46 -2.00
C LEU A 14 5.60 28.75 -3.26
N VAL A 15 4.32 28.39 -3.27
CA VAL A 15 3.69 27.81 -4.48
C VAL A 15 3.68 28.80 -5.64
N ALA A 16 3.34 30.06 -5.40
CA ALA A 16 3.30 31.09 -6.43
C ALA A 16 4.69 31.36 -7.05
N ASN A 17 5.75 31.19 -6.28
CA ASN A 17 7.13 31.30 -6.73
C ASN A 17 7.67 30.03 -7.43
N GLY A 18 6.86 28.97 -7.54
CA GLY A 18 7.28 27.68 -8.11
C GLY A 18 8.15 26.84 -7.17
N ASP A 19 8.26 27.22 -5.90
CA ASP A 19 9.08 26.52 -4.92
C ASP A 19 8.33 25.35 -4.29
N LEU A 20 9.06 24.28 -4.00
CA LEU A 20 8.52 23.13 -3.26
C LEU A 20 8.17 23.54 -1.83
N VAL A 21 6.92 23.37 -1.42
CA VAL A 21 6.52 23.56 -0.02
C VAL A 21 6.96 22.35 0.80
N SER A 22 7.99 22.55 1.63
CA SER A 22 8.61 21.54 2.48
C SER A 22 8.98 22.15 3.82
N TYR A 23 9.26 21.34 4.84
CA TYR A 23 9.70 21.85 6.14
C TYR A 23 10.97 22.71 6.05
N ALA A 24 11.86 22.42 5.10
CA ALA A 24 13.09 23.19 4.92
C ALA A 24 12.80 24.58 4.33
N THR A 25 12.01 24.63 3.24
CA THR A 25 11.65 25.88 2.56
C THR A 25 10.76 26.76 3.43
N LEU A 26 9.80 26.16 4.16
CA LEU A 26 8.98 26.87 5.14
C LEU A 26 9.81 27.44 6.29
N ARG A 27 10.79 26.69 6.82
CA ARG A 27 11.67 27.21 7.88
C ARG A 27 12.53 28.36 7.39
N GLU A 28 13.02 28.28 6.17
CA GLU A 28 13.81 29.34 5.57
C GLU A 28 12.97 30.59 5.33
N ALA A 29 11.77 30.43 4.76
CA ALA A 29 10.85 31.54 4.53
C ALA A 29 10.40 32.19 5.85
N LEU A 30 10.07 31.41 6.89
CA LEU A 30 9.76 31.93 8.22
C LEU A 30 10.97 32.61 8.89
N SER A 31 12.18 32.10 8.66
CA SER A 31 13.41 32.73 9.15
C SER A 31 13.70 34.05 8.45
N LYS A 32 13.38 34.18 7.15
CA LYS A 32 13.43 35.44 6.41
C LYS A 32 12.37 36.43 6.91
N GLN A 33 11.14 35.97 7.15
CA GLN A 33 10.04 36.81 7.62
C GLN A 33 10.23 37.29 9.07
N ASN A 34 10.79 36.46 9.95
CA ASN A 34 11.05 36.80 11.36
C ASN A 34 12.37 37.55 11.60
N ARG A 35 13.03 38.02 10.53
CA ARG A 35 14.28 38.78 10.64
C ARG A 35 14.01 40.11 11.34
N LYS A 36 14.64 40.35 12.49
CA LYS A 36 14.55 41.64 13.20
C LYS A 36 15.83 42.44 12.97
N GLY A 37 15.69 43.64 12.40
CA GLY A 37 16.81 44.58 12.23
C GLY A 37 17.98 44.00 11.43
N ASP A 38 19.18 44.10 12.00
CA ASP A 38 20.47 43.78 11.35
C ASP A 38 20.89 42.30 11.45
N GLU A 39 20.04 41.44 12.03
CA GLU A 39 20.34 40.00 12.16
C GLU A 39 20.41 39.32 10.79
N LEU A 40 21.41 38.48 10.54
CA LEU A 40 21.56 37.75 9.28
C LEU A 40 20.48 36.66 9.06
N ARG A 41 19.80 36.20 10.13
CA ARG A 41 18.72 35.19 10.07
C ARG A 41 17.74 35.36 11.24
N GLY A 42 16.44 35.44 10.96
CA GLY A 42 15.40 35.46 11.98
C GLY A 42 15.12 34.08 12.58
N LYS A 43 14.36 34.05 13.68
CA LYS A 43 14.03 32.81 14.42
C LYS A 43 13.26 31.82 13.53
N ALA A 44 13.88 30.68 13.25
CA ALA A 44 13.24 29.58 12.54
C ALA A 44 12.28 28.82 13.46
N ALA A 45 11.14 28.41 12.92
CA ALA A 45 10.21 27.54 13.63
C ALA A 45 10.75 26.11 13.74
N SER A 46 10.39 25.42 14.82
CA SER A 46 10.71 24.01 15.00
C SER A 46 9.91 23.15 14.02
N ASN A 47 10.48 22.04 13.54
CA ASN A 47 9.76 21.07 12.70
C ASN A 47 8.49 20.54 13.40
N ARG A 48 8.51 20.45 14.74
CA ARG A 48 7.35 20.05 15.54
C ARG A 48 6.21 21.07 15.46
N ASP A 49 6.53 22.36 15.42
CA ASP A 49 5.55 23.45 15.35
C ASP A 49 4.97 23.65 13.95
N LEU A 50 5.64 23.11 12.93
CA LEU A 50 5.23 23.21 11.53
C LEU A 50 4.38 22.04 11.04
N LYS A 51 4.39 20.92 11.77
CA LYS A 51 3.76 19.68 11.32
C LYS A 51 2.25 19.86 11.14
N ASP A 52 1.56 20.27 12.19
CA ASP A 52 0.09 20.34 12.18
C ASP A 52 -0.42 21.42 11.21
N PRO A 53 0.15 22.65 11.17
CA PRO A 53 -0.26 23.66 10.19
C PRO A 53 -0.01 23.25 8.74
N PHE A 54 1.07 22.49 8.49
CA PHE A 54 1.42 22.02 7.16
C PHE A 54 0.51 20.91 6.67
N GLU A 55 0.17 19.94 7.53
CA GLU A 55 -0.77 18.88 7.19
C GLU A 55 -2.16 19.47 6.89
N ASP A 56 -2.64 20.39 7.72
CA ASP A 56 -3.93 21.07 7.49
C ASP A 56 -3.95 21.88 6.17
N TRP A 57 -2.93 22.70 5.92
CA TRP A 57 -2.82 23.46 4.67
C TRP A 57 -2.74 22.54 3.45
N ARG A 58 -1.91 21.49 3.51
CA ARG A 58 -1.73 20.52 2.42
C ARG A 58 -3.04 19.84 2.08
N ASP A 59 -3.79 19.41 3.08
CA ASP A 59 -5.03 18.67 2.90
C ASP A 59 -6.14 19.60 2.36
N ARG A 60 -6.25 20.84 2.87
CA ARG A 60 -7.18 21.86 2.35
C ARG A 60 -6.89 22.24 0.90
N ARG A 61 -5.61 22.39 0.52
CA ARG A 61 -5.20 22.74 -0.84
C ARG A 61 -5.02 21.54 -1.77
N ARG A 62 -5.22 20.32 -1.26
CA ARG A 62 -4.93 19.04 -1.95
C ARG A 62 -3.53 19.04 -2.57
N TYR A 63 -2.57 19.66 -1.90
CA TYR A 63 -1.24 19.89 -2.42
C TYR A 63 -0.47 18.59 -2.58
N LYS A 64 0.07 18.37 -3.77
CA LYS A 64 0.91 17.22 -4.10
C LYS A 64 2.31 17.73 -4.43
N GLY A 65 3.25 17.63 -3.49
CA GLY A 65 4.62 18.14 -3.67
C GLY A 65 5.41 17.52 -4.84
N HIS A 66 4.95 16.41 -5.41
CA HIS A 66 5.51 15.86 -6.66
C HIS A 66 4.98 16.54 -7.92
N LEU A 67 3.82 17.19 -7.86
CA LEU A 67 3.29 18.03 -8.94
C LEU A 67 3.96 19.40 -8.97
N ALA A 68 4.31 19.96 -7.81
CA ALA A 68 5.04 21.23 -7.75
C ALA A 68 6.47 21.17 -8.35
N LYS A 69 7.03 19.96 -8.53
CA LYS A 69 8.29 19.74 -9.24
C LYS A 69 8.13 19.56 -10.74
N LEU A 70 6.90 19.31 -11.19
CA LEU A 70 6.57 19.24 -12.60
C LEU A 70 6.32 20.68 -13.02
N ASP A 71 7.37 21.33 -13.48
CA ASP A 71 7.28 22.58 -14.24
C ASP A 71 6.62 22.20 -15.58
N LEU A 72 5.29 22.05 -15.55
CA LEU A 72 4.49 21.64 -16.69
C LEU A 72 4.40 22.85 -17.61
N PRO A 73 4.84 22.73 -18.88
CA PRO A 73 4.63 23.79 -19.85
C PRO A 73 3.14 24.14 -19.89
N GLU A 74 2.82 25.43 -19.99
CA GLU A 74 1.44 25.96 -19.96
C GLU A 74 0.49 25.23 -20.93
N GLU A 75 1.03 24.76 -22.06
CA GLU A 75 0.33 23.93 -23.05
C GLU A 75 -0.12 22.58 -22.48
N MET A 76 0.70 21.91 -21.68
CA MET A 76 0.31 20.67 -20.99
C MET A 76 -0.71 20.92 -19.88
N GLU A 77 -0.62 22.04 -19.17
CA GLU A 77 -1.63 22.41 -18.17
C GLU A 77 -3.00 22.63 -18.83
N LYS A 78 -3.03 23.34 -19.96
CA LYS A 78 -4.25 23.54 -20.78
C LYS A 78 -4.81 22.22 -21.31
N LEU A 79 -3.94 21.31 -21.76
CA LEU A 79 -4.36 19.98 -22.22
C LEU A 79 -4.95 19.13 -21.10
N ILE A 80 -4.35 19.15 -19.90
CA ILE A 80 -4.86 18.42 -18.74
C ILE A 80 -6.18 19.03 -18.26
N ALA A 81 -6.31 20.35 -18.23
CA ALA A 81 -7.55 21.03 -17.88
C ALA A 81 -8.67 20.75 -18.89
N GLY A 82 -8.35 20.75 -20.19
CA GLY A 82 -9.26 20.39 -21.26
C GLY A 82 -9.73 18.93 -21.15
N PHE A 83 -8.80 18.00 -20.92
CA PHE A 83 -9.11 16.59 -20.70
C PHE A 83 -9.99 16.37 -19.47
N ALA A 84 -9.69 17.01 -18.34
CA ALA A 84 -10.48 16.91 -17.12
C ALA A 84 -11.91 17.43 -17.32
N SER A 85 -12.05 18.56 -18.02
CA SER A 85 -13.36 19.15 -18.33
C SER A 85 -14.19 18.24 -19.25
N GLU A 86 -13.56 17.66 -20.27
CA GLU A 86 -14.22 16.73 -21.19
C GLU A 86 -14.60 15.41 -20.49
N ALA A 87 -13.75 14.90 -19.60
CA ALA A 87 -14.05 13.71 -18.80
C ALA A 87 -15.25 13.93 -17.86
N MET A 88 -15.36 15.10 -17.23
CA MET A 88 -16.55 15.46 -16.43
C MET A 88 -17.80 15.54 -17.30
N ARG A 89 -17.72 16.18 -18.48
CA ARG A 89 -18.83 16.27 -19.44
C ARG A 89 -19.33 14.90 -19.89
N ILE A 90 -18.41 13.97 -20.16
CA ILE A 90 -18.73 12.57 -20.51
C ILE A 90 -19.36 11.86 -19.32
N GLY A 91 -18.83 12.06 -18.11
CA GLY A 91 -19.39 11.49 -16.88
C GLY A 91 -20.81 11.96 -16.59
N GLU A 92 -21.09 13.25 -16.76
CA GLU A 92 -22.42 13.83 -16.61
C GLU A 92 -23.39 13.33 -17.69
N ALA A 93 -22.95 13.23 -18.94
CA ALA A 93 -23.75 12.64 -20.01
C ALA A 93 -24.08 11.16 -19.73
N ALA A 94 -23.13 10.40 -19.21
CA ALA A 94 -23.34 9.01 -18.82
C ALA A 94 -24.26 8.87 -17.58
N ALA A 95 -24.14 9.78 -16.60
CA ALA A 95 -25.03 9.83 -15.44
C ALA A 95 -26.47 10.19 -15.84
N LYS A 96 -26.63 11.14 -16.76
CA LYS A 96 -27.92 11.53 -17.33
C LYS A 96 -28.55 10.40 -18.17
N ALA A 97 -27.75 9.72 -18.99
CA ALA A 97 -28.21 8.55 -19.76
C ALA A 97 -28.58 7.35 -18.86
N ARG A 98 -27.98 7.24 -17.67
CA ARG A 98 -28.38 6.24 -16.65
C ARG A 98 -29.68 6.63 -15.95
N GLN A 99 -29.91 7.92 -15.69
CA GLN A 99 -31.18 8.41 -15.13
C GLN A 99 -32.36 8.26 -16.10
N GLU A 100 -32.14 8.40 -17.41
CA GLU A 100 -33.19 8.24 -18.43
C GLU A 100 -33.56 6.76 -18.73
N ARG A 101 -32.86 5.78 -18.13
CA ARG A 101 -33.03 4.33 -18.39
C ARG A 101 -33.88 3.57 -17.37
N GLU A 102 -34.80 4.22 -16.67
CA GLU A 102 -35.82 3.53 -15.87
C GLU A 102 -37.22 3.73 -16.49
N PRO A 103 -37.78 2.67 -17.10
CA PRO A 103 -38.81 1.87 -16.43
C PRO A 103 -38.52 0.36 -16.49
N PRO A 104 -39.22 -0.48 -15.69
CA PRO A 104 -38.97 -1.91 -15.63
C PRO A 104 -39.48 -2.57 -16.91
N GLN A 105 -38.62 -2.73 -17.92
CA GLN A 105 -38.89 -3.64 -19.02
C GLN A 105 -38.70 -5.07 -18.52
N ALA A 106 -39.77 -5.86 -18.65
CA ALA A 106 -39.77 -7.30 -18.41
C ALA A 106 -38.57 -7.97 -19.12
N PRO A 107 -38.00 -9.04 -18.53
CA PRO A 107 -36.84 -9.71 -19.12
C PRO A 107 -37.19 -10.20 -20.53
N ALA A 108 -36.43 -9.72 -21.51
CA ALA A 108 -36.57 -10.15 -22.89
C ALA A 108 -36.43 -11.68 -22.97
N PRO A 109 -37.37 -12.41 -23.56
CA PRO A 109 -37.24 -13.85 -23.76
C PRO A 109 -36.03 -14.11 -24.65
N GLY A 110 -35.02 -14.80 -24.11
CA GLY A 110 -33.77 -15.11 -24.81
C GLY A 110 -32.48 -14.71 -24.06
N LEU A 111 -32.58 -13.86 -23.02
CA LEU A 111 -31.40 -13.44 -22.25
C LEU A 111 -30.83 -14.57 -21.38
N LEU A 112 -31.71 -15.43 -20.84
CA LEU A 112 -31.30 -16.66 -20.13
C LEU A 112 -30.58 -17.66 -21.04
N GLU A 113 -31.03 -17.80 -22.29
CA GLU A 113 -30.36 -18.67 -23.27
C GLU A 113 -29.00 -18.12 -23.71
N GLN A 114 -28.88 -16.79 -23.87
CA GLN A 114 -27.58 -16.14 -24.12
C GLN A 114 -26.63 -16.31 -22.94
N VAL A 115 -27.13 -16.16 -21.70
CA VAL A 115 -26.31 -16.37 -20.50
C VAL A 115 -25.89 -17.84 -20.39
N GLN A 116 -26.78 -18.80 -20.63
CA GLN A 116 -26.43 -20.22 -20.65
C GLN A 116 -25.40 -20.57 -21.73
N ARG A 117 -25.50 -19.99 -22.92
CA ARG A 117 -24.51 -20.17 -23.98
C ARG A 117 -23.14 -19.59 -23.59
N LEU A 118 -23.11 -18.38 -23.01
CA LEU A 118 -21.88 -17.74 -22.54
C LEU A 118 -21.24 -18.51 -21.38
N VAL A 119 -22.04 -19.05 -20.45
CA VAL A 119 -21.55 -19.90 -19.37
C VAL A 119 -20.94 -21.19 -19.93
N GLY A 120 -21.59 -21.84 -20.90
CA GLY A 120 -21.03 -23.01 -21.57
C GLY A 120 -19.72 -22.73 -22.33
N GLU A 121 -19.61 -21.56 -22.98
CA GLU A 121 -18.37 -21.13 -23.63
C GLU A 121 -17.24 -20.83 -22.62
N LEU A 122 -17.57 -20.27 -21.46
CA LEU A 122 -16.61 -20.03 -20.38
C LEU A 122 -16.14 -21.33 -19.74
N ASP A 123 -17.04 -22.28 -19.49
CA ASP A 123 -16.69 -23.61 -18.98
C ASP A 123 -15.79 -24.36 -19.96
N GLY A 124 -16.08 -24.31 -21.26
CA GLY A 124 -15.21 -24.88 -22.29
C GLY A 124 -13.81 -24.26 -22.31
N LYS A 125 -13.70 -22.94 -22.13
CA LYS A 125 -12.41 -22.26 -22.01
C LYS A 125 -11.67 -22.63 -20.73
N LEU A 126 -12.36 -22.77 -19.60
CA LEU A 126 -11.76 -23.20 -18.33
C LEU A 126 -11.21 -24.62 -18.41
N VAL A 127 -11.94 -25.54 -19.06
CA VAL A 127 -11.46 -26.91 -19.29
C VAL A 127 -10.20 -26.90 -20.16
N SER A 128 -10.21 -26.16 -21.28
CA SER A 128 -9.05 -26.04 -22.16
C SER A 128 -7.83 -25.42 -21.45
N LEU A 129 -8.02 -24.37 -20.64
CA LEU A 129 -6.95 -23.76 -19.83
C LEU A 129 -6.41 -24.69 -18.74
N ASN A 130 -7.27 -25.55 -18.18
CA ASN A 130 -6.87 -26.53 -17.18
C ASN A 130 -6.06 -27.67 -17.82
N GLU A 131 -6.47 -28.14 -19.00
CA GLU A 131 -5.71 -29.10 -19.81
C GLU A 131 -4.34 -28.54 -20.22
N GLU A 132 -4.27 -27.28 -20.65
CA GLU A 132 -3.00 -26.61 -20.95
C GLU A 132 -2.10 -26.48 -19.70
N ASN A 133 -2.68 -26.12 -18.54
CA ASN A 133 -1.93 -26.09 -17.28
C ASN A 133 -1.38 -27.47 -16.90
N GLN A 134 -2.17 -28.53 -17.10
CA GLN A 134 -1.75 -29.89 -16.80
C GLN A 134 -0.63 -30.32 -17.75
N ARG A 135 -0.77 -30.04 -19.05
CA ARG A 135 0.27 -30.29 -20.06
C ARG A 135 1.57 -29.55 -19.75
N LEU A 136 1.50 -28.28 -19.35
CA LEU A 136 2.69 -27.51 -18.96
C LEU A 136 3.34 -28.05 -17.69
N ARG A 137 2.55 -28.55 -16.72
CA ARG A 137 3.11 -29.21 -15.53
C ARG A 137 3.81 -30.52 -15.89
N GLU A 138 3.25 -31.30 -16.80
CA GLU A 138 3.85 -32.53 -17.32
C GLU A 138 5.12 -32.27 -18.13
N GLU A 139 5.15 -31.18 -18.90
CA GLU A 139 6.35 -30.72 -19.61
C GLU A 139 7.44 -30.26 -18.63
N ILE A 140 7.08 -29.50 -17.59
CA ILE A 140 8.00 -29.09 -16.53
C ILE A 140 8.55 -30.31 -15.76
N SER A 141 7.72 -31.31 -15.44
CA SER A 141 8.19 -32.53 -14.79
C SER A 141 9.12 -33.34 -15.69
N SER A 142 8.78 -33.47 -16.98
CA SER A 142 9.62 -34.17 -17.96
C SER A 142 10.96 -33.47 -18.17
N LEU A 143 10.97 -32.13 -18.22
CA LEU A 143 12.20 -31.34 -18.32
C LEU A 143 13.06 -31.44 -17.05
N ARG A 144 12.44 -31.58 -15.87
CA ARG A 144 13.16 -31.82 -14.61
C ARG A 144 13.77 -33.22 -14.54
N GLU A 145 13.06 -34.24 -15.02
CA GLU A 145 13.57 -35.63 -15.08
C GLU A 145 14.68 -35.80 -16.14
N ALA A 146 14.56 -35.13 -17.29
CA ALA A 146 15.60 -35.12 -18.33
C ALA A 146 16.89 -34.39 -17.90
N GLN A 147 16.84 -33.62 -16.82
CA GLN A 147 17.93 -32.80 -16.30
C GLN A 147 18.54 -33.40 -15.02
N ALA A 148 18.56 -34.72 -14.89
CA ALA A 148 19.32 -35.41 -13.85
C ALA A 148 20.82 -35.43 -14.21
N PRO A 149 21.71 -34.76 -13.46
CA PRO A 149 23.13 -35.02 -13.51
C PRO A 149 23.49 -36.09 -12.47
N ASP A 150 24.14 -37.14 -12.95
CA ASP A 150 25.08 -37.92 -12.15
C ASP A 150 26.13 -36.98 -11.51
N ASP A 151 26.69 -37.40 -10.39
CA ASP A 151 27.75 -36.78 -9.58
C ASP A 151 27.34 -35.75 -8.50
N ALA A 152 27.13 -36.33 -7.32
CA ALA A 152 27.63 -35.88 -6.02
C ALA A 152 28.38 -34.53 -5.96
N LYS A 153 27.62 -33.46 -5.71
CA LYS A 153 28.05 -32.31 -4.90
C LYS A 153 26.79 -31.58 -4.41
N PRO A 154 26.66 -31.22 -3.12
CA PRO A 154 25.55 -30.42 -2.65
C PRO A 154 25.78 -28.96 -3.10
N SER A 155 25.54 -28.68 -4.37
CA SER A 155 25.63 -27.35 -4.96
C SER A 155 24.30 -27.04 -5.62
N GLY A 156 23.42 -26.44 -4.84
CA GLY A 156 22.09 -26.06 -5.33
C GLY A 156 21.07 -25.83 -4.22
N ALA A 157 21.51 -25.38 -3.03
CA ALA A 157 20.63 -24.50 -2.29
C ALA A 157 20.26 -23.39 -3.26
N VAL A 158 18.98 -23.25 -3.59
CA VAL A 158 18.48 -22.03 -4.22
C VAL A 158 18.86 -20.94 -3.25
N THR A 159 19.98 -20.27 -3.52
CA THR A 159 20.39 -19.07 -2.83
C THR A 159 19.37 -18.04 -3.25
N VAL A 160 18.21 -18.05 -2.60
CA VAL A 160 17.32 -16.90 -2.57
C VAL A 160 18.21 -15.80 -2.04
N VAL A 161 18.61 -14.90 -2.94
CA VAL A 161 19.54 -13.80 -2.67
C VAL A 161 19.09 -13.16 -1.38
N GLY A 162 19.86 -13.40 -0.31
CA GLY A 162 19.52 -12.95 1.03
C GLY A 162 19.35 -11.45 0.99
N CYS A 163 18.15 -10.96 1.28
CA CYS A 163 17.87 -9.53 1.42
C CYS A 163 18.40 -8.98 2.76
N GLN A 164 19.57 -9.45 3.19
CA GLN A 164 20.28 -8.92 4.34
C GLN A 164 21.38 -8.00 3.83
N SER A 165 21.11 -6.70 3.78
CA SER A 165 22.19 -5.72 3.91
C SER A 165 22.43 -5.50 5.39
N PRO A 166 23.52 -6.05 5.98
CA PRO A 166 24.02 -5.56 7.25
C PRO A 166 24.54 -4.15 6.99
N GLY A 167 23.72 -3.15 7.32
CA GLY A 167 24.06 -1.73 7.10
C GLY A 167 23.07 -0.99 6.21
N GLY A 168 21.85 -0.77 6.71
CA GLY A 168 21.04 0.44 6.45
C GLY A 168 20.63 0.80 5.02
N LYS A 169 21.08 0.10 3.97
CA LYS A 169 20.69 0.39 2.58
C LYS A 169 19.31 -0.22 2.32
N LYS A 170 18.34 0.66 2.05
CA LYS A 170 16.99 0.25 1.63
C LYS A 170 17.11 -0.56 0.34
N VAL A 171 16.81 -1.85 0.41
CA VAL A 171 16.65 -2.72 -0.77
C VAL A 171 15.57 -2.08 -1.66
N LYS A 172 15.82 -1.97 -2.98
CA LYS A 172 14.89 -1.42 -3.98
C LYS A 172 14.48 -2.50 -4.98
N GLY A 173 13.34 -2.32 -5.65
CA GLY A 173 12.88 -3.21 -6.72
C GLY A 173 12.10 -4.44 -6.22
N ILE A 174 12.07 -5.51 -7.03
CA ILE A 174 11.26 -6.72 -6.81
C ILE A 174 11.52 -7.31 -5.42
N ALA A 175 12.79 -7.44 -5.01
CA ALA A 175 13.16 -7.99 -3.72
C ALA A 175 12.59 -7.20 -2.52
N ALA A 176 12.50 -5.87 -2.65
CA ALA A 176 11.88 -5.01 -1.64
C ALA A 176 10.36 -5.20 -1.57
N SER A 177 9.72 -5.37 -2.73
CA SER A 177 8.29 -5.65 -2.84
C SER A 177 7.96 -7.01 -2.22
N THR A 178 8.73 -8.05 -2.55
CA THR A 178 8.55 -9.40 -2.00
C THR A 178 8.75 -9.42 -0.49
N ALA A 179 9.77 -8.72 0.02
CA ALA A 179 9.98 -8.58 1.46
C ALA A 179 8.80 -7.86 2.14
N LEU A 180 8.30 -6.76 1.55
CA LEU A 180 7.14 -6.04 2.10
C LEU A 180 5.92 -6.96 2.17
N HIS A 181 5.64 -7.68 1.07
CA HIS A 181 4.51 -8.59 0.97
C HIS A 181 4.61 -9.74 1.96
N PHE A 182 5.77 -10.38 2.07
CA PHE A 182 6.04 -11.43 3.05
C PHE A 182 5.73 -10.94 4.47
N TRP A 183 6.29 -9.80 4.85
CA TRP A 183 6.06 -9.26 6.18
C TRP A 183 4.60 -8.85 6.39
N ASP A 184 3.87 -8.40 5.37
CA ASP A 184 2.45 -8.06 5.47
C ASP A 184 1.59 -9.32 5.70
N LEU A 185 1.95 -10.45 5.10
CA LEU A 185 1.33 -11.75 5.38
C LEU A 185 1.57 -12.19 6.83
N VAL A 186 2.83 -12.12 7.29
CA VAL A 186 3.19 -12.41 8.69
C VAL A 186 2.39 -11.56 9.67
N ALA A 187 2.18 -10.27 9.37
CA ALA A 187 1.38 -9.38 10.21
C ALA A 187 -0.12 -9.73 10.21
N ARG A 188 -0.66 -10.20 9.08
CA ARG A 188 -2.05 -10.69 9.01
C ARG A 188 -2.22 -11.98 9.79
N ASP A 189 -1.26 -12.89 9.72
CA ASP A 189 -1.31 -14.13 10.49
C ASP A 189 -1.16 -13.88 11.99
N VAL A 190 -0.29 -12.94 12.40
CA VAL A 190 -0.24 -12.46 13.79
C VAL A 190 -1.57 -11.87 14.21
N ALA A 191 -2.20 -11.04 13.38
CA ALA A 191 -3.52 -10.50 13.68
C ALA A 191 -4.56 -11.63 13.85
N ARG A 192 -4.58 -12.62 12.95
CA ARG A 192 -5.47 -13.79 13.06
C ARG A 192 -5.24 -14.57 14.35
N LEU A 193 -3.98 -14.86 14.70
CA LEU A 193 -3.63 -15.56 15.93
C LEU A 193 -4.07 -14.80 17.18
N LEU A 194 -3.94 -13.47 17.18
CA LEU A 194 -4.39 -12.63 18.29
C LEU A 194 -5.92 -12.52 18.36
N ASP A 195 -6.63 -12.66 17.24
CA ASP A 195 -8.11 -12.70 17.20
C ASP A 195 -8.63 -14.04 17.77
N GLU A 196 -7.96 -15.15 17.44
CA GLU A 196 -8.36 -16.50 17.86
C GLU A 196 -7.94 -16.84 19.30
N ARG A 197 -6.73 -16.47 19.70
CA ARG A 197 -6.10 -16.91 20.96
C ARG A 197 -5.96 -15.78 21.99
N GLY A 198 -6.28 -14.55 21.62
CA GLY A 198 -6.17 -13.38 22.47
C GLY A 198 -4.75 -12.83 22.58
N PRO A 199 -4.46 -12.00 23.61
CA PRO A 199 -3.18 -11.34 23.77
C PRO A 199 -2.00 -12.31 23.94
N MET A 200 -0.94 -12.14 23.15
CA MET A 200 0.25 -13.03 23.19
C MET A 200 1.55 -12.23 23.26
N THR A 201 2.61 -12.84 23.82
CA THR A 201 3.97 -12.30 23.79
C THR A 201 4.63 -12.50 22.42
N ALA A 202 5.77 -11.84 22.17
CA ALA A 202 6.53 -12.06 20.94
C ALA A 202 6.97 -13.52 20.78
N ASP A 203 7.42 -14.14 21.87
CA ASP A 203 7.92 -15.52 21.86
C ASP A 203 6.80 -16.52 21.56
N GLN A 204 5.62 -16.32 22.16
CA GLN A 204 4.43 -17.13 21.87
C GLN A 204 3.97 -16.99 20.41
N LEU A 205 4.08 -15.78 19.84
CA LEU A 205 3.77 -15.57 18.42
C LEU A 205 4.79 -16.29 17.53
N ILE A 206 6.08 -16.27 17.86
CA ILE A 206 7.12 -16.98 17.13
C ILE A 206 6.86 -18.49 17.19
N GLU A 207 6.55 -19.04 18.37
CA GLU A 207 6.23 -20.45 18.53
C GLU A 207 5.02 -20.88 17.70
N ALA A 208 4.01 -20.02 17.58
CA ALA A 208 2.79 -20.30 16.83
C ALA A 208 2.98 -20.37 15.30
N PHE A 209 4.08 -19.85 14.76
CA PHE A 209 4.41 -20.02 13.33
C PHE A 209 4.93 -21.43 13.03
N ASP A 210 4.55 -21.93 11.86
CA ASP A 210 5.05 -23.19 11.31
C ASP A 210 6.55 -23.11 10.97
N ASN A 211 7.18 -24.28 10.93
CA ASN A 211 8.62 -24.39 10.67
C ASN A 211 8.99 -23.95 9.25
N GLU A 212 8.08 -24.06 8.28
CA GLU A 212 8.34 -23.62 6.90
C GLU A 212 8.40 -22.09 6.82
N THR A 213 7.47 -21.38 7.46
CA THR A 213 7.52 -19.91 7.55
C THR A 213 8.78 -19.42 8.28
N LYS A 214 9.20 -20.10 9.35
CA LYS A 214 10.46 -19.79 10.07
C LYS A 214 11.68 -20.01 9.18
N ALA A 215 11.72 -21.13 8.46
CA ALA A 215 12.80 -21.46 7.53
C ALA A 215 12.87 -20.45 6.38
N LEU A 216 11.73 -20.08 5.81
CA LEU A 216 11.64 -19.09 4.73
C LEU A 216 12.07 -17.70 5.19
N ALA A 217 11.66 -17.26 6.38
CA ALA A 217 12.09 -15.99 6.97
C ALA A 217 13.61 -15.94 7.14
N THR A 218 14.19 -17.06 7.60
CA THR A 218 15.63 -17.20 7.82
C THR A 218 16.41 -17.25 6.51
N ALA A 219 15.89 -17.95 5.51
CA ALA A 219 16.55 -18.15 4.22
C ALA A 219 16.50 -16.91 3.31
N ALA A 220 15.35 -16.23 3.25
CA ALA A 220 15.11 -15.16 2.27
C ALA A 220 15.15 -13.74 2.86
N PHE A 221 14.91 -13.60 4.17
CA PHE A 221 14.69 -12.31 4.83
C PHE A 221 15.47 -12.21 6.15
N VAL A 222 14.86 -11.60 7.17
CA VAL A 222 15.38 -11.58 8.54
C VAL A 222 14.63 -12.63 9.34
N SER A 223 15.34 -13.46 10.11
CA SER A 223 14.72 -14.44 11.00
C SER A 223 13.62 -13.80 11.86
N LEU A 224 12.53 -14.54 12.08
CA LEU A 224 11.42 -14.07 12.90
C LEU A 224 11.88 -13.73 14.33
N GLU A 225 12.83 -14.49 14.88
CA GLU A 225 13.38 -14.25 16.22
C GLU A 225 14.04 -12.87 16.37
N VAL A 226 14.69 -12.40 15.30
CA VAL A 226 15.42 -11.12 15.29
C VAL A 226 14.56 -9.98 14.75
N GLY A 227 13.72 -10.27 13.77
CA GLY A 227 13.01 -9.29 12.96
C GLY A 227 11.58 -8.99 13.42
N LEU A 228 10.89 -9.95 14.04
CA LEU A 228 9.45 -9.86 14.28
C LEU A 228 9.10 -8.66 15.18
N VAL A 229 9.79 -8.49 16.31
CA VAL A 229 9.51 -7.39 17.26
C VAL A 229 9.67 -6.03 16.60
N ASN A 230 10.77 -5.80 15.88
CA ASN A 230 11.04 -4.54 15.20
C ASN A 230 10.01 -4.26 14.10
N ARG A 231 9.60 -5.30 13.36
CA ARG A 231 8.60 -5.17 12.27
C ARG A 231 7.19 -4.99 12.79
N LEU A 232 6.81 -5.64 13.88
CA LEU A 232 5.54 -5.40 14.56
C LEU A 232 5.51 -4.00 15.17
N TRP A 233 6.61 -3.53 15.75
CA TRP A 233 6.73 -2.15 16.25
C TRP A 233 6.57 -1.10 15.15
N ASP A 234 7.25 -1.27 14.02
CA ASP A 234 7.13 -0.39 12.85
C ASP A 234 5.69 -0.32 12.30
N ARG A 235 4.91 -1.39 12.45
CA ARG A 235 3.54 -1.46 11.95
C ARG A 235 2.50 -0.96 12.95
N THR A 236 2.67 -1.31 14.23
CA THR A 236 1.85 -0.79 15.35
C THR A 236 1.95 0.74 15.42
N SER A 237 3.18 1.29 15.34
CA SER A 237 3.43 2.75 15.35
C SER A 237 2.84 3.48 14.13
N ARG A 238 2.64 2.79 13.00
CA ARG A 238 2.02 3.33 11.78
C ARG A 238 0.52 3.06 11.68
N GLY A 239 -0.10 2.45 12.70
CA GLY A 239 -1.52 2.11 12.70
C GLY A 239 -1.92 1.03 11.67
N LYS A 240 -0.95 0.33 11.08
CA LYS A 240 -1.23 -0.73 10.11
C LYS A 240 -1.61 -2.02 10.85
N HIS A 241 -2.63 -2.72 10.36
CA HIS A 241 -3.14 -3.99 10.89
C HIS A 241 -3.74 -3.96 12.31
N ARG A 242 -4.06 -2.77 12.86
CA ARG A 242 -4.73 -2.63 14.17
C ARG A 242 -4.00 -3.32 15.33
N LEU A 243 -2.69 -3.51 15.22
CA LEU A 243 -1.89 -4.10 16.27
C LEU A 243 -1.53 -3.02 17.29
N SER A 244 -1.60 -3.37 18.56
CA SER A 244 -1.11 -2.56 19.69
C SER A 244 -0.24 -3.41 20.59
N LYS A 245 0.71 -2.77 21.27
CA LYS A 245 1.55 -3.41 22.28
C LYS A 245 1.26 -2.75 23.63
N VAL A 246 0.80 -3.53 24.60
CA VAL A 246 0.48 -3.10 25.96
C VAL A 246 1.15 -4.08 26.93
N ASP A 247 2.02 -3.59 27.81
CA ASP A 247 2.72 -4.39 28.83
C ASP A 247 3.46 -5.62 28.28
N GLY A 248 4.07 -5.49 27.10
CA GLY A 248 4.80 -6.59 26.45
C GLY A 248 3.92 -7.60 25.70
N LEU A 249 2.60 -7.48 25.80
CA LEU A 249 1.64 -8.28 25.05
C LEU A 249 1.16 -7.56 23.80
N TYR A 250 1.04 -8.29 22.70
CA TYR A 250 0.41 -7.80 21.48
C TYR A 250 -1.08 -8.04 21.54
N ARG A 251 -1.87 -7.03 21.13
CA ARG A 251 -3.34 -7.07 21.12
C ARG A 251 -3.87 -6.44 19.84
N LEU A 252 -5.00 -6.94 19.36
CA LEU A 252 -5.77 -6.25 18.33
C LEU A 252 -6.60 -5.12 18.96
N LEU A 253 -6.48 -3.92 18.40
CA LEU A 253 -7.34 -2.79 18.73
C LEU A 253 -8.75 -3.09 18.26
N PRO A 254 -9.82 -2.79 19.03
CA PRO A 254 -11.20 -3.00 18.62
C PRO A 254 -11.53 -2.28 17.30
N LEU A 255 -12.49 -2.82 16.54
CA LEU A 255 -13.02 -2.11 15.36
C LEU A 255 -13.64 -0.80 15.85
N PRO A 256 -13.47 0.33 15.14
CA PRO A 256 -14.32 1.47 15.38
C PRO A 256 -15.77 1.02 15.23
N SER A 257 -16.61 1.39 16.19
CA SER A 257 -17.98 0.90 16.40
C SER A 257 -18.91 1.05 15.19
N ASP A 258 -18.49 1.80 14.17
CA ASP A 258 -19.23 2.09 12.93
C ASP A 258 -19.07 1.04 11.82
N VAL A 259 -18.26 -0.02 12.02
CA VAL A 259 -18.14 -1.11 11.05
C VAL A 259 -18.70 -2.40 11.65
N ARG A 260 -20.04 -2.48 11.74
CA ARG A 260 -20.73 -3.78 11.80
C ARG A 260 -20.54 -4.47 10.45
N VAL A 261 -19.51 -5.30 10.34
CA VAL A 261 -19.50 -6.34 9.31
C VAL A 261 -20.52 -7.36 9.76
N ASP A 262 -21.68 -7.34 9.13
CA ASP A 262 -22.71 -8.36 9.28
C ASP A 262 -22.08 -9.70 8.87
N ARG A 263 -21.64 -10.48 9.85
CA ARG A 263 -21.21 -11.87 9.64
C ARG A 263 -22.44 -12.75 9.61
N THR A 264 -23.30 -12.55 8.61
CA THR A 264 -24.25 -13.57 8.18
C THR A 264 -23.53 -14.47 7.18
N VAL A 265 -22.87 -15.50 7.69
CA VAL A 265 -22.49 -16.66 6.90
C VAL A 265 -23.68 -17.63 6.96
N PRO A 266 -24.34 -17.97 5.84
CA PRO A 266 -25.20 -19.14 5.80
C PRO A 266 -24.30 -20.37 5.88
N ARG A 267 -24.56 -21.24 6.86
CA ARG A 267 -24.09 -22.62 6.82
C ARG A 267 -25.00 -23.36 5.84
N ASP A 268 -24.41 -23.86 4.76
CA ASP A 268 -24.83 -25.09 4.08
C ASP A 268 -23.61 -26.03 4.04
#